data_AF-A0A4Y2IU41-F1
#
_entry.id   AF-A0A4Y2IU41-F1
#
_cell.length_a   1.000
_cell.length_b   1.000
_cell.length_c   1.000
_cell.angle_alpha   90.00
_cell.angle_beta   90.00
_cell.angle_gamma   90.00
#
_symmetry.space_group_name_H-M   'P 1'
#
loop_
_entity.id
_entity.type
_entity.pdbx_description
1 polymer ?
#
loop_
_entity_poly.entity_id
_entity_poly.type
_entity_poly.pdbx_seq_one_letter_code
_entity_poly.pdbx_strand_id
1 'polypeptide(L)'
;MSALEALSHPHDRAHPLVLDIVCLLRTLQSRGLEILFCWIPSHVGINGNESADVAAKSATIYFERPLPYSDVKKWFSHHIHSLWQELWDQQTYNKLRTIHPLIGMWPIVPMRTFDVKLNRLRIGHSRLIHKHLLFGERCPACTTCQVDLTISHILVECPVFNNHRLRPIALTSCLCKTFERMVNARLVFELEKQGCISPLQSSFRRVVNEIRFLGVIFDRKLAFLPHTLHLRKKCERSLNILKVLSRTSWGADRTFLFRIYQAVIPSSIDYGCMVYGSARPTVLRRLDTIHHSPLRICSGAFRTSPVESLYVICHQLPLHLRRQKISALYFFRAQSVPKHPISHLTFPAFLQRLYAARPSRILPFCERAKMLLHDSDLNNVSVQLSDFFTFPPWEIPHFHV
;
A
#
# COMPACT_ATOMS: atom_id res chain seq x y z
N MET A 1 6.54 12.51 28.38
CA MET A 1 7.13 13.47 27.42
C MET A 1 6.24 13.68 26.19
N SER A 2 5.74 12.64 25.52
CA SER A 2 5.03 12.80 24.23
C SER A 2 3.81 13.72 24.23
N ALA A 3 3.02 13.79 25.31
CA ALA A 3 1.81 14.63 25.35
C ALA A 3 2.12 16.14 25.55
N LEU A 4 3.08 16.47 26.42
CA LEU A 4 3.52 17.85 26.63
C LEU A 4 4.28 18.39 25.41
N GLU A 5 5.09 17.54 24.77
CA GLU A 5 5.75 17.88 23.49
C GLU A 5 4.73 18.12 22.37
N ALA A 6 3.64 17.35 22.33
CA ALA A 6 2.57 17.56 21.36
C ALA A 6 1.80 18.87 21.60
N LEU A 7 1.66 19.29 22.86
CA LEU A 7 1.02 20.56 23.23
C LEU A 7 1.93 21.77 23.01
N SER A 8 3.25 21.61 23.17
CA SER A 8 4.21 22.71 22.95
C SER A 8 4.45 23.02 21.47
N HIS A 9 4.18 22.06 20.57
CA HIS A 9 4.29 22.24 19.12
C HIS A 9 3.01 21.79 18.38
N PRO A 10 1.85 22.45 18.63
CA PRO A 10 0.62 22.09 17.96
C PRO A 10 0.70 22.47 16.48
N HIS A 11 0.28 21.57 15.61
CA HIS A 11 0.31 21.74 14.15
C HIS A 11 -0.92 21.10 13.50
N ASP A 12 -1.16 21.43 12.23
CA ASP A 12 -2.39 21.07 11.50
C ASP A 12 -2.72 19.58 11.38
N ARG A 13 -1.75 18.72 11.71
CA ARG A 13 -1.88 17.26 11.67
C ARG A 13 -1.79 16.61 13.04
N ALA A 14 -1.79 17.40 14.11
CA ALA A 14 -1.83 16.90 15.48
C ALA A 14 -3.12 16.13 15.73
N HIS A 15 -3.10 15.27 16.74
CA HIS A 15 -4.25 14.48 17.12
C HIS A 15 -5.42 15.40 17.54
N PRO A 16 -6.69 15.12 17.18
CA PRO A 16 -7.81 16.01 17.50
C PRO A 16 -7.92 16.38 18.98
N LEU A 17 -7.67 15.43 19.89
CA LEU A 17 -7.61 15.72 21.33
C LEU A 17 -6.58 16.80 21.72
N VAL A 18 -5.43 16.86 21.05
CA VAL A 18 -4.42 17.91 21.29
C VAL A 18 -5.00 19.26 20.88
N LEU A 19 -5.73 19.32 19.76
CA LEU A 19 -6.38 20.53 19.29
C LEU A 19 -7.52 20.97 20.23
N ASP A 20 -8.34 20.03 20.70
CA ASP A 20 -9.39 20.30 21.68
C ASP A 20 -8.82 20.88 22.98
N ILE A 21 -7.70 20.31 23.47
CA ILE A 21 -6.98 20.83 24.63
C ILE A 21 -6.47 22.24 24.35
N VAL A 22 -5.85 22.50 23.20
CA VAL A 22 -5.36 23.85 22.84
C VAL A 22 -6.50 24.88 22.78
N CYS A 23 -7.65 24.53 22.20
CA CYS A 23 -8.84 25.39 22.18
C CYS A 23 -9.37 25.68 23.60
N LEU A 24 -9.41 24.66 24.45
CA LEU A 24 -9.83 24.80 25.84
C LEU A 24 -8.86 25.68 26.65
N LEU A 25 -7.55 25.49 26.47
CA LEU A 25 -6.52 26.33 27.09
C LEU A 25 -6.67 27.80 26.68
N ARG A 26 -6.89 28.10 25.39
CA ARG A 26 -7.17 29.47 24.92
C ARG A 26 -8.43 30.05 25.56
N THR A 27 -9.48 29.26 25.67
CA THR A 27 -10.72 29.69 26.31
C THR A 27 -10.47 30.05 27.77
N LEU A 28 -9.65 29.29 28.49
CA LEU A 28 -9.29 29.59 29.87
C LEU A 28 -8.36 30.81 29.99
N GLN A 29 -7.38 30.96 29.09
CA GLN A 29 -6.52 32.15 29.02
C GLN A 29 -7.32 33.42 28.73
N SER A 30 -8.31 33.37 27.83
CA SER A 30 -9.20 34.50 27.55
C SER A 30 -10.06 34.93 28.76
N ARG A 31 -10.21 34.03 29.75
CA ARG A 31 -10.86 34.31 31.03
C ARG A 31 -9.88 34.79 32.11
N GLY A 32 -8.62 35.01 31.75
CA GLY A 32 -7.57 35.49 32.66
C GLY A 32 -6.95 34.41 33.56
N LEU A 33 -7.15 33.12 33.24
CA LEU A 33 -6.56 32.02 34.01
C LEU A 33 -5.17 31.68 33.49
N GLU A 34 -4.17 31.68 34.38
CA GLU A 34 -2.82 31.18 34.11
C GLU A 34 -2.78 29.66 34.35
N ILE A 35 -2.31 28.90 33.35
CA ILE A 35 -2.25 27.43 33.41
C ILE A 35 -0.80 27.02 33.25
N LEU A 36 -0.30 26.28 34.25
CA LEU A 36 1.06 25.74 34.29
C LEU A 36 1.02 24.23 34.10
N PHE A 37 1.84 23.72 33.19
CA PHE A 37 2.00 22.28 32.97
C PHE A 37 3.22 21.77 33.72
N CYS A 38 3.00 20.94 34.75
CA CYS A 38 4.08 20.31 35.50
C CYS A 38 4.20 18.84 35.09
N TRP A 39 5.39 18.40 34.67
CA TRP A 39 5.65 16.97 34.48
C TRP A 39 5.87 16.29 35.83
N ILE A 40 5.19 15.17 36.05
CA ILE A 40 5.33 14.33 37.24
C ILE A 40 5.74 12.92 36.77
N PRO A 41 6.70 12.25 37.44
CA PRO A 41 7.07 10.88 37.06
C PRO A 41 5.91 9.90 37.30
N SER A 42 5.73 8.96 36.37
CA SER A 42 4.74 7.89 36.50
C SER A 42 5.10 6.93 37.64
N HIS A 43 4.11 6.43 38.39
CA HIS A 43 4.25 5.36 39.39
C HIS A 43 5.09 5.71 40.64
N VAL A 44 4.93 6.91 41.18
CA VAL A 44 5.68 7.39 42.39
C VAL A 44 4.86 7.25 43.69
N GLY A 45 3.75 6.50 43.71
CA GLY A 45 2.93 6.38 44.94
C GLY A 45 2.18 7.67 45.31
N ILE A 46 2.09 8.65 44.40
CA ILE A 46 1.38 9.90 44.63
C ILE A 46 -0.11 9.63 44.46
N ASN A 47 -0.84 9.65 45.57
CA ASN A 47 -2.27 9.29 45.63
C ASN A 47 -3.13 10.04 44.59
N GLY A 48 -2.86 11.33 44.34
CA GLY A 48 -3.55 12.12 43.31
C GLY A 48 -3.28 11.66 41.87
N ASN A 49 -2.04 11.26 41.56
CA ASN A 49 -1.68 10.73 40.24
C ASN A 49 -2.28 9.33 40.03
N GLU A 50 -2.25 8.49 41.07
CA GLU A 50 -2.87 7.15 41.01
C GLU A 50 -4.38 7.24 40.83
N SER A 51 -5.04 8.18 41.51
CA SER A 51 -6.47 8.45 41.33
C SER A 51 -6.79 8.89 39.90
N ALA A 52 -5.96 9.74 39.31
CA ALA A 52 -6.10 10.17 37.92
C ALA A 52 -5.88 9.02 36.92
N ASP A 53 -4.87 8.18 37.14
CA ASP A 53 -4.59 7.00 36.31
C ASP A 53 -5.72 5.97 36.39
N VAL A 54 -6.29 5.74 37.58
CA VAL A 54 -7.45 4.85 37.77
C VAL A 54 -8.67 5.40 37.04
N ALA A 55 -8.94 6.71 37.12
CA ALA A 55 -10.03 7.35 36.38
C ALA A 55 -9.83 7.29 34.86
N ALA A 56 -8.60 7.46 34.37
CA ALA A 56 -8.28 7.31 32.96
C ALA A 56 -8.49 5.86 32.47
N LYS A 57 -8.07 4.86 33.28
CA LYS A 57 -8.27 3.44 32.97
C LYS A 57 -9.74 3.03 32.98
N SER A 58 -10.55 3.55 33.89
CA SER A 58 -11.99 3.25 33.95
C SER A 58 -12.76 3.83 32.76
N ALA A 59 -12.30 4.97 32.21
CA ALA A 59 -12.88 5.59 31.01
C ALA A 59 -12.68 4.78 29.71
N THR A 60 -11.83 3.75 29.71
CA THR A 60 -11.61 2.88 28.53
C THR A 60 -12.84 2.04 28.17
N ILE A 61 -13.80 1.88 29.10
CA ILE A 61 -14.93 0.95 29.00
C ILE A 61 -16.11 1.54 28.19
N TYR A 62 -16.22 2.88 28.08
CA TYR A 62 -17.32 3.57 27.39
C TYR A 62 -16.79 4.45 26.26
N PHE A 63 -16.52 3.86 25.09
CA PHE A 63 -16.06 4.60 23.92
C PHE A 63 -17.22 4.94 22.97
N GLU A 64 -18.08 5.88 23.37
CA GLU A 64 -19.13 6.44 22.49
C GLU A 64 -18.65 7.65 21.67
N ARG A 65 -17.37 8.03 21.81
CA ARG A 65 -16.81 9.15 21.05
C ARG A 65 -16.43 8.73 19.63
N PRO A 66 -16.70 9.61 18.64
CA PRO A 66 -16.29 9.35 17.27
C PRO A 66 -14.76 9.31 17.16
N LEU A 67 -14.25 8.35 16.39
CA LEU A 67 -12.82 8.10 16.26
C LEU A 67 -12.16 9.03 15.25
N PRO A 68 -10.95 9.55 15.52
CA PRO A 68 -10.15 10.26 14.52
C PRO A 68 -9.90 9.40 13.28
N TYR A 69 -9.98 10.00 12.08
CA TYR A 69 -9.68 9.31 10.83
C TYR A 69 -8.27 8.68 10.80
N SER A 70 -7.29 9.30 11.47
CA SER A 70 -5.93 8.76 11.59
C SER A 70 -5.91 7.38 12.25
N ASP A 71 -6.78 7.15 13.22
CA ASP A 71 -6.82 5.92 14.02
C ASP A 71 -7.60 4.86 13.26
N VAL A 72 -8.73 5.23 12.65
CA VAL A 72 -9.46 4.36 11.71
C VAL A 72 -8.53 3.91 10.57
N LYS A 73 -7.71 4.82 10.03
CA LYS A 73 -6.73 4.49 8.98
C LYS A 73 -5.68 3.48 9.45
N LYS A 74 -5.16 3.63 10.66
CA LYS A 74 -4.21 2.68 11.27
C LYS A 74 -4.86 1.32 11.49
N TRP A 75 -6.02 1.29 12.16
CA TRP A 75 -6.78 0.08 12.41
C TRP A 75 -7.08 -0.67 11.11
N PHE A 76 -7.63 0.01 10.10
CA PHE A 76 -8.01 -0.62 8.84
C PHE A 76 -6.78 -1.12 8.07
N SER A 77 -5.63 -0.45 8.23
CA SER A 77 -4.37 -0.94 7.67
C SER A 77 -3.92 -2.25 8.33
N HIS A 78 -4.11 -2.41 9.64
CA HIS A 78 -3.83 -3.66 10.35
C HIS A 78 -4.82 -4.75 9.99
N HIS A 79 -6.12 -4.44 9.92
CA HIS A 79 -7.15 -5.40 9.50
C HIS A 79 -6.86 -5.97 8.10
N ILE A 80 -6.55 -5.11 7.13
CA ILE A 80 -6.15 -5.56 5.78
C ILE A 80 -4.87 -6.40 5.80
N HIS A 81 -3.93 -6.10 6.70
CA HIS A 81 -2.74 -6.93 6.89
C HIS A 81 -3.08 -8.30 7.48
N SER A 82 -4.03 -8.37 8.43
CA SER A 82 -4.55 -9.64 8.96
C SER A 82 -5.20 -10.48 7.87
N LEU A 83 -6.09 -9.90 7.06
CA LEU A 83 -6.70 -10.59 5.92
C LEU A 83 -5.64 -11.10 4.94
N TRP A 84 -4.58 -10.32 4.70
CA TRP A 84 -3.48 -10.76 3.85
C TRP A 84 -2.71 -11.93 4.48
N GLN A 85 -2.47 -11.89 5.80
CA GLN A 85 -1.85 -12.98 6.55
C GLN A 85 -2.70 -14.26 6.49
N GLU A 86 -4.02 -14.17 6.65
CA GLU A 86 -4.94 -15.31 6.52
C GLU A 86 -4.88 -15.94 5.13
N LEU A 87 -4.88 -15.13 4.06
CA LEU A 87 -4.69 -15.62 2.69
C LEU A 87 -3.33 -16.30 2.50
N TRP A 88 -2.29 -15.78 3.16
CA TRP A 88 -0.96 -16.38 3.14
C TRP A 88 -0.90 -17.69 3.91
N ASP A 89 -1.61 -17.80 5.02
CA ASP A 89 -1.69 -19.02 5.81
C ASP A 89 -2.41 -20.16 5.10
N GLN A 90 -3.31 -19.85 4.17
CA GLN A 90 -3.92 -20.84 3.29
C GLN A 90 -2.93 -21.43 2.25
N GLN A 91 -1.76 -20.83 2.04
CA GLN A 91 -0.76 -21.28 1.04
C GLN A 91 0.10 -22.45 1.54
N THR A 92 -0.51 -23.58 1.89
CA THR A 92 0.14 -24.74 2.52
C THR A 92 1.27 -25.38 1.69
N TYR A 93 1.14 -25.42 0.36
CA TYR A 93 2.14 -26.00 -0.55
C TYR A 93 3.21 -24.99 -1.04
N ASN A 94 3.17 -23.75 -0.57
CA ASN A 94 4.06 -22.71 -1.05
C ASN A 94 5.43 -22.80 -0.36
N LYS A 95 6.49 -23.08 -1.14
CA LYS A 95 7.87 -23.23 -0.65
C LYS A 95 8.38 -22.01 0.14
N LEU A 96 7.96 -20.80 -0.25
CA LEU A 96 8.34 -19.58 0.46
C LEU A 96 7.68 -19.50 1.84
N ARG A 97 6.44 -19.97 1.97
CA ARG A 97 5.70 -19.94 3.24
C ARG A 97 6.40 -20.74 4.32
N THR A 98 6.94 -21.91 3.98
CA THR A 98 7.68 -22.78 4.91
C THR A 98 8.85 -22.04 5.58
N ILE A 99 9.51 -21.12 4.88
CA ILE A 99 10.65 -20.34 5.41
C ILE A 99 10.25 -18.94 5.89
N HIS A 100 9.03 -18.50 5.59
CA HIS A 100 8.54 -17.15 5.91
C HIS A 100 7.04 -17.17 6.21
N PRO A 101 6.63 -17.70 7.38
CA PRO A 101 5.22 -17.86 7.72
C PRO A 101 4.53 -16.52 8.03
N LEU A 102 5.23 -15.59 8.66
CA LEU A 102 4.70 -14.26 8.98
C LEU A 102 5.04 -13.27 7.88
N ILE A 103 4.04 -12.52 7.40
CA ILE A 103 4.25 -11.46 6.42
C ILE A 103 5.02 -10.31 7.06
N GLY A 104 6.15 -9.98 6.46
CA GLY A 104 7.03 -8.92 6.91
C GLY A 104 7.99 -8.49 5.81
N MET A 105 8.72 -7.41 6.05
CA MET A 105 9.78 -6.99 5.15
C MET A 105 11.02 -7.84 5.36
N TRP A 106 11.54 -8.43 4.28
CA TRP A 106 12.84 -9.09 4.30
C TRP A 106 13.98 -8.13 4.01
N PRO A 107 15.17 -8.38 4.60
CA PRO A 107 16.35 -7.58 4.33
C PRO A 107 16.68 -7.62 2.84
N ILE A 108 16.85 -6.44 2.26
CA ILE A 108 17.20 -6.25 0.85
C ILE A 108 18.71 -6.27 0.74
N VAL A 109 19.23 -7.09 -0.17
CA VAL A 109 20.66 -7.10 -0.49
C VAL A 109 20.93 -5.95 -1.47
N PRO A 110 21.89 -5.05 -1.19
CA PRO A 110 22.12 -3.84 -2.02
C PRO A 110 22.61 -4.17 -3.44
N MET A 111 23.14 -5.37 -3.65
CA MET A 111 23.57 -5.84 -4.98
C MET A 111 22.46 -6.64 -5.68
N ARG A 112 21.93 -6.10 -6.77
CA ARG A 112 20.83 -6.70 -7.55
C ARG A 112 21.10 -8.14 -8.00
N THR A 113 22.30 -8.46 -8.45
CA THR A 113 22.65 -9.81 -8.91
C THR A 113 22.47 -10.86 -7.80
N PHE A 114 22.93 -10.54 -6.60
CA PHE A 114 22.79 -11.39 -5.41
C PHE A 114 21.34 -11.41 -4.91
N ASP A 115 20.69 -10.25 -4.85
CA ASP A 115 19.28 -10.14 -4.45
C ASP A 115 18.37 -10.99 -5.34
N VAL A 116 18.56 -10.95 -6.67
CA VAL A 116 17.79 -11.78 -7.61
C VAL A 116 18.02 -13.26 -7.38
N LYS A 117 19.28 -13.69 -7.18
CA LYS A 117 19.60 -15.09 -6.89
C LYS A 117 18.95 -15.52 -5.57
N LEU A 118 19.10 -14.73 -4.52
CA LEU A 118 18.55 -14.99 -3.20
C LEU A 118 17.01 -15.07 -3.22
N ASN A 119 16.35 -14.13 -3.89
CA ASN A 119 14.89 -14.14 -4.05
C ASN A 119 14.40 -15.39 -4.79
N ARG A 120 15.11 -15.84 -5.84
CA ARG A 120 14.78 -17.10 -6.52
C ARG A 120 14.92 -18.30 -5.60
N LEU A 121 16.05 -18.39 -4.87
CA LEU A 121 16.29 -19.48 -3.90
C LEU A 121 15.17 -19.52 -2.85
N ARG A 122 14.77 -18.36 -2.33
CA ARG A 122 13.68 -18.21 -1.35
C ARG A 122 12.32 -18.71 -1.87
N ILE A 123 11.99 -18.47 -3.15
CA ILE A 123 10.77 -19.01 -3.77
C ILE A 123 10.91 -20.52 -4.07
N GLY A 124 12.09 -21.10 -3.84
CA GLY A 124 12.37 -22.50 -4.14
C GLY A 124 12.74 -22.74 -5.61
N HIS A 125 13.34 -21.74 -6.26
CA HIS A 125 13.79 -21.81 -7.64
C HIS A 125 15.31 -21.67 -7.78
N SER A 126 15.91 -22.53 -8.59
CA SER A 126 17.25 -22.34 -9.16
C SER A 126 17.21 -22.67 -10.64
N ARG A 127 18.25 -22.31 -11.40
CA ARG A 127 18.31 -22.70 -12.82
C ARG A 127 18.30 -24.22 -12.99
N LEU A 128 18.96 -24.97 -12.10
CA LEU A 128 19.04 -26.43 -12.15
C LEU A 128 17.68 -27.07 -11.90
N ILE A 129 16.99 -26.64 -10.84
CA ILE A 129 15.71 -27.23 -10.42
C ILE A 129 14.56 -26.71 -11.27
N HIS A 130 14.65 -25.51 -11.85
CA HIS A 130 13.54 -24.92 -12.59
C HIS A 130 13.60 -25.16 -14.10
N LYS A 131 14.73 -25.65 -14.62
CA LYS A 131 14.90 -25.96 -16.05
C LYS A 131 13.86 -26.97 -16.53
N HIS A 132 13.64 -28.06 -15.79
CA HIS A 132 12.71 -29.11 -16.18
C HIS A 132 11.27 -28.58 -16.36
N LEU A 133 10.81 -27.65 -15.49
CA LEU A 133 9.50 -27.01 -15.61
C LEU A 133 9.38 -26.09 -16.84
N LEU A 134 10.50 -25.53 -17.32
CA LEU A 134 10.51 -24.68 -18.52
C LEU A 134 10.51 -25.49 -19.82
N PHE A 135 11.05 -26.71 -19.79
CA PHE A 135 11.18 -27.59 -20.96
C PHE A 135 10.26 -28.82 -20.92
N GLY A 136 9.45 -28.99 -19.88
CA GLY A 136 8.54 -30.14 -19.73
C GLY A 136 9.26 -31.46 -19.41
N GLU A 137 10.48 -31.40 -18.89
CA GLU A 137 11.29 -32.58 -18.54
C GLU A 137 10.93 -33.11 -17.14
N ARG A 138 11.36 -34.34 -16.80
CA ARG A 138 11.21 -34.89 -15.45
C ARG A 138 12.10 -34.13 -14.45
N CYS A 139 11.64 -34.02 -13.20
CA CYS A 139 12.43 -33.41 -12.13
C CYS A 139 13.75 -34.20 -11.97
N PRO A 140 14.92 -33.53 -11.94
CA PRO A 140 16.17 -34.23 -11.74
C PRO A 140 16.22 -34.80 -10.32
N ALA A 141 16.55 -36.08 -10.18
CA ALA A 141 16.76 -36.73 -8.89
C ALA A 141 18.21 -36.55 -8.41
N CYS A 142 18.40 -36.48 -7.09
CA CYS A 142 19.72 -36.50 -6.48
C CYS A 142 20.36 -37.87 -6.72
N THR A 143 21.55 -37.90 -7.31
CA THR A 143 22.26 -39.17 -7.61
C THR A 143 22.62 -39.98 -6.36
N THR A 144 22.76 -39.32 -5.21
CA THR A 144 23.14 -39.95 -3.94
C THR A 144 21.94 -40.25 -3.06
N CYS A 145 20.97 -39.33 -2.95
CA CYS A 145 19.81 -39.49 -2.08
C CYS A 145 18.58 -40.10 -2.79
N GLN A 146 18.59 -40.19 -4.13
CA GLN A 146 17.50 -40.71 -4.97
C GLN A 146 16.13 -40.03 -4.75
N VAL A 147 16.14 -38.81 -4.18
CA VAL A 147 14.97 -37.94 -4.03
C VAL A 147 15.02 -36.79 -5.04
N ASP A 148 13.87 -36.22 -5.38
CA ASP A 148 13.78 -35.05 -6.25
C ASP A 148 14.61 -33.87 -5.74
N LEU A 149 15.39 -33.25 -6.63
CA LEU A 149 16.21 -32.09 -6.28
C LEU A 149 15.32 -30.88 -5.96
N THR A 150 15.36 -30.45 -4.69
CA THR A 150 14.76 -29.18 -4.23
C THR A 150 15.82 -28.23 -3.68
N ILE A 151 15.47 -26.95 -3.51
CA ILE A 151 16.39 -25.98 -2.90
C ILE A 151 16.67 -26.34 -1.44
N SER A 152 15.65 -26.80 -0.71
CA SER A 152 15.81 -27.32 0.66
C SER A 152 16.78 -28.49 0.68
N HIS A 153 16.62 -29.42 -0.27
CA HIS A 153 17.50 -30.57 -0.39
C HIS A 153 18.96 -30.16 -0.62
N ILE A 154 19.23 -29.25 -1.57
CA ILE A 154 20.60 -28.81 -1.89
C ILE A 154 21.23 -28.00 -0.74
N LEU A 155 20.46 -27.09 -0.12
CA LEU A 155 21.02 -26.12 0.83
C LEU A 155 20.98 -26.60 2.29
N VAL A 156 20.16 -27.58 2.64
CA VAL A 156 19.89 -27.95 4.05
C VAL A 156 20.03 -29.45 4.29
N GLU A 157 19.47 -30.31 3.43
CA GLU A 157 19.32 -31.73 3.77
C GLU A 157 20.44 -32.62 3.21
N CYS A 158 20.92 -32.36 2.00
CA CYS A 158 21.77 -33.30 1.27
C CYS A 158 23.20 -33.36 1.83
N PRO A 159 23.69 -34.54 2.28
CA PRO A 159 25.04 -34.69 2.84
C PRO A 159 26.15 -34.34 1.84
N VAL A 160 25.93 -34.58 0.55
CA VAL A 160 26.92 -34.34 -0.53
C VAL A 160 27.33 -32.86 -0.62
N PHE A 161 26.40 -31.95 -0.35
CA PHE A 161 26.65 -30.51 -0.41
C PHE A 161 27.18 -29.92 0.90
N ASN A 162 27.42 -30.74 1.94
CA ASN A 162 27.85 -30.25 3.26
C ASN A 162 29.19 -29.49 3.20
N ASN A 163 30.15 -29.99 2.40
CA ASN A 163 31.45 -29.34 2.22
C ASN A 163 31.37 -28.00 1.46
N HIS A 164 30.34 -27.81 0.61
CA HIS A 164 30.12 -26.55 -0.11
C HIS A 164 29.40 -25.48 0.73
N ARG A 165 28.77 -25.86 1.84
CA ARG A 165 28.11 -24.94 2.78
C ARG A 165 29.10 -24.16 3.65
N LEU A 166 30.34 -24.63 3.77
CA LEU A 166 31.36 -24.12 4.70
C LEU A 166 32.33 -23.08 4.11
N ARG A 167 32.15 -22.59 2.86
CA ARG A 167 33.06 -21.60 2.25
C ARG A 167 32.40 -20.24 1.98
N PRO A 168 32.95 -19.13 2.51
CA PRO A 168 32.54 -17.76 2.13
C PRO A 168 33.16 -17.36 0.78
N ILE A 169 32.38 -16.68 -0.08
CA ILE A 169 32.87 -16.12 -1.36
C ILE A 169 32.69 -14.60 -1.31
N ALA A 170 33.81 -13.88 -1.26
CA ALA A 170 33.91 -12.41 -1.24
C ALA A 170 34.15 -11.81 -2.64
N LEU A 171 34.00 -10.48 -2.73
CA LEU A 171 33.70 -9.65 -3.91
C LEU A 171 34.90 -8.95 -4.57
N THR A 172 34.61 -8.42 -5.76
CA THR A 172 35.34 -7.62 -6.77
C THR A 172 35.94 -6.27 -6.34
N SER A 173 36.82 -5.68 -7.19
CA SER A 173 37.16 -4.24 -7.24
C SER A 173 36.78 -3.55 -8.58
N CYS A 174 36.80 -2.21 -8.56
CA CYS A 174 36.09 -1.24 -9.40
C CYS A 174 37.05 -0.40 -10.29
N LEU A 175 36.52 0.26 -11.35
CA LEU A 175 36.87 1.63 -11.87
C LEU A 175 36.78 1.76 -13.41
N CYS A 176 35.57 1.76 -13.99
CA CYS A 176 35.39 2.28 -15.38
C CYS A 176 34.07 3.06 -15.61
N LYS A 177 33.13 3.10 -14.65
CA LYS A 177 31.75 3.58 -14.90
C LYS A 177 31.49 5.05 -14.56
N THR A 178 32.50 5.79 -14.14
CA THR A 178 32.36 7.22 -13.79
C THR A 178 32.39 8.12 -15.04
N PHE A 179 32.97 7.66 -16.15
CA PHE A 179 33.22 8.53 -17.32
C PHE A 179 32.02 8.69 -18.28
N GLU A 180 31.08 7.75 -18.28
CA GLU A 180 29.96 7.72 -19.25
C GLU A 180 28.78 8.63 -18.84
N ARG A 181 28.66 8.97 -17.55
CA ARG A 181 27.54 9.77 -17.00
C ARG A 181 27.65 11.26 -17.26
N MET A 182 28.84 11.79 -17.51
CA MET A 182 29.04 13.22 -17.79
C MET A 182 28.59 13.61 -19.21
N VAL A 183 28.64 12.67 -20.16
CA VAL A 183 28.32 12.94 -21.57
C VAL A 183 26.80 13.00 -21.80
N ASN A 184 26.02 12.18 -21.10
CA ASN A 184 24.56 12.12 -21.27
C ASN A 184 23.79 13.29 -20.65
N ALA A 185 24.34 13.95 -19.63
CA ALA A 185 23.65 15.07 -18.97
C ALA A 185 23.61 16.35 -19.85
N ARG A 186 24.59 16.55 -20.74
CA ARG A 186 24.64 17.70 -21.67
C ARG A 186 23.67 17.58 -22.85
N LEU A 187 23.29 16.37 -23.23
CA LEU A 187 22.43 16.10 -24.41
C LEU A 187 20.93 16.34 -24.16
N VAL A 188 20.49 16.22 -22.91
CA VAL A 188 19.08 16.39 -22.52
C VAL A 188 18.71 17.88 -22.37
N PHE A 189 19.64 18.70 -21.88
CA PHE A 189 19.45 20.14 -21.71
C PHE A 189 19.22 20.88 -23.05
N GLU A 190 19.89 20.45 -24.12
CA GLU A 190 19.80 21.10 -25.44
C GLU A 190 18.45 20.84 -26.14
N LEU A 191 17.80 19.72 -25.82
CA LEU A 191 16.52 19.32 -26.41
C LEU A 191 15.30 19.97 -25.73
N GLU A 192 15.43 20.37 -24.47
CA GLU A 192 14.38 21.09 -23.73
C GLU A 192 14.33 22.58 -24.11
N LYS A 193 15.44 23.14 -24.60
CA LYS A 193 15.57 24.56 -25.00
C LYS A 193 14.82 24.91 -26.30
N GLN A 194 14.38 23.92 -27.09
CA GLN A 194 13.75 24.12 -28.42
C GLN A 194 12.20 24.07 -28.45
N GLY A 195 11.52 24.03 -27.29
CA GLY A 195 10.19 24.61 -27.07
C GLY A 195 9.03 24.29 -28.04
N CYS A 196 8.67 23.01 -28.25
CA CYS A 196 7.60 22.61 -29.17
C CYS A 196 6.42 21.87 -28.51
N ILE A 197 5.59 22.52 -27.68
CA ILE A 197 4.22 22.03 -27.37
C ILE A 197 3.25 23.22 -27.15
N SER A 198 2.20 23.32 -27.97
CA SER A 198 1.13 24.32 -27.88
C SER A 198 -0.01 23.90 -26.93
N PRO A 199 -0.63 24.83 -26.18
CA PRO A 199 -1.76 24.56 -25.30
C PRO A 199 -3.13 24.85 -25.98
N LEU A 200 -4.14 24.10 -25.52
CA LEU A 200 -5.60 24.32 -25.66
C LEU A 200 -6.29 23.98 -27.00
N GLN A 201 -7.28 23.08 -26.91
CA GLN A 201 -8.55 23.18 -27.63
C GLN A 201 -9.64 22.41 -26.86
N SER A 202 -10.75 23.08 -26.58
CA SER A 202 -11.98 22.49 -26.05
C SER A 202 -13.12 22.85 -27.00
N SER A 203 -13.81 21.86 -27.54
CA SER A 203 -15.03 22.06 -28.34
C SER A 203 -16.10 21.02 -27.99
N PHE A 204 -17.34 21.43 -28.27
CA PHE A 204 -18.62 20.85 -27.86
C PHE A 204 -18.76 19.32 -28.08
N ARG A 205 -19.35 18.62 -27.09
CA ARG A 205 -19.48 17.15 -27.06
C ARG A 205 -20.70 16.65 -27.86
N ARG A 206 -20.43 15.83 -28.88
CA ARG A 206 -21.37 14.84 -29.45
C ARG A 206 -21.73 13.79 -28.38
N VAL A 207 -22.92 13.19 -28.49
CA VAL A 207 -23.27 11.99 -27.71
C VAL A 207 -22.29 10.88 -28.07
N VAL A 208 -21.44 10.49 -27.12
CA VAL A 208 -20.38 9.50 -27.28
C VAL A 208 -20.68 8.26 -26.44
N ASN A 209 -20.29 7.09 -26.93
CA ASN A 209 -20.47 5.81 -26.21
C ASN A 209 -19.62 5.72 -24.94
N GLU A 210 -18.57 6.53 -24.88
CA GLU A 210 -17.59 6.59 -23.81
C GLU A 210 -17.25 8.04 -23.52
N ILE A 211 -17.22 8.42 -22.25
CA ILE A 211 -16.94 9.78 -21.83
C ILE A 211 -15.83 9.78 -20.80
N ARG A 212 -14.78 10.57 -21.05
CA ARG A 212 -13.70 10.78 -20.08
C ARG A 212 -14.06 11.95 -19.17
N PHE A 213 -14.06 11.71 -17.86
CA PHE A 213 -14.32 12.70 -16.84
C PHE A 213 -13.33 12.51 -15.69
N LEU A 214 -12.60 13.58 -15.35
CA LEU A 214 -11.54 13.57 -14.33
C LEU A 214 -10.61 12.34 -14.47
N GLY A 215 -10.14 12.07 -15.69
CA GLY A 215 -9.24 10.94 -15.96
C GLY A 215 -9.88 9.54 -16.00
N VAL A 216 -11.13 9.36 -15.55
CA VAL A 216 -11.87 8.07 -15.60
C VAL A 216 -12.72 8.01 -16.87
N ILE A 217 -12.81 6.84 -17.50
CA ILE A 217 -13.62 6.63 -18.71
C ILE A 217 -14.91 5.90 -18.31
N PHE A 218 -16.05 6.52 -18.58
CA PHE A 218 -17.37 5.97 -18.31
C PHE A 218 -17.97 5.47 -19.62
N ASP A 219 -18.33 4.19 -19.67
CA ASP A 219 -19.09 3.60 -20.76
C ASP A 219 -20.59 3.63 -20.46
N ARG A 220 -21.44 3.50 -21.50
CA ARG A 220 -22.91 3.54 -21.37
C ARG A 220 -23.49 2.64 -20.26
N LYS A 221 -22.85 1.50 -19.98
CA LYS A 221 -23.33 0.51 -18.99
C LYS A 221 -22.62 0.63 -17.64
N LEU A 222 -21.69 1.58 -17.49
CA LEU A 222 -20.80 1.68 -16.32
C LEU A 222 -20.11 0.35 -16.01
N ALA A 223 -19.75 -0.41 -17.05
CA ALA A 223 -19.02 -1.66 -16.92
C ALA A 223 -17.51 -1.44 -16.75
N PHE A 224 -17.01 -0.26 -17.10
CA PHE A 224 -15.63 0.21 -17.01
C PHE A 224 -14.61 -0.69 -17.73
N LEU A 225 -15.04 -1.50 -18.69
CA LEU A 225 -14.15 -2.29 -19.53
C LEU A 225 -13.23 -1.40 -20.37
N PRO A 226 -13.73 -0.36 -21.08
CA PRO A 226 -12.86 0.54 -21.84
C PRO A 226 -11.83 1.25 -20.95
N HIS A 227 -12.25 1.70 -19.76
CA HIS A 227 -11.35 2.30 -18.77
C HIS A 227 -10.24 1.35 -18.33
N THR A 228 -10.61 0.10 -18.01
CA THR A 228 -9.67 -0.93 -17.58
C THR A 228 -8.64 -1.25 -18.65
N LEU A 229 -9.07 -1.34 -19.91
CA LEU A 229 -8.18 -1.55 -21.06
C LEU A 229 -7.26 -0.35 -21.29
N HIS A 230 -7.78 0.87 -21.14
CA HIS A 230 -6.98 2.09 -21.22
C HIS A 230 -5.90 2.13 -20.13
N LEU A 231 -6.27 1.88 -18.86
CA LEU A 231 -5.34 1.80 -17.74
C LEU A 231 -4.26 0.74 -17.97
N ARG A 232 -4.66 -0.46 -18.43
CA ARG A 232 -3.73 -1.52 -18.79
C ARG A 232 -2.71 -1.04 -19.81
N LYS A 233 -3.15 -0.48 -20.94
CA LYS A 233 -2.25 0.00 -22.01
C LYS A 233 -1.33 1.12 -21.53
N LYS A 234 -1.82 2.03 -20.69
CA LYS A 234 -1.01 3.10 -20.06
C LYS A 234 0.09 2.49 -19.20
N CYS A 235 -0.26 1.58 -18.31
CA CYS A 235 0.69 0.92 -17.41
C CYS A 235 1.67 0.00 -18.15
N GLU A 236 1.27 -0.67 -19.23
CA GLU A 236 2.16 -1.47 -20.09
C GLU A 236 3.26 -0.63 -20.72
N ARG A 237 2.94 0.59 -21.17
CA ARG A 237 3.94 1.54 -21.69
C ARG A 237 4.94 1.92 -20.62
N SER A 238 4.46 2.27 -19.43
CA SER A 238 5.30 2.61 -18.29
C SER A 238 6.19 1.44 -17.82
N LEU A 239 5.70 0.21 -17.95
CA LEU A 239 6.43 -1.00 -17.59
C LEU A 239 7.70 -1.20 -18.45
N ASN A 240 7.75 -0.63 -19.66
CA ASN A 240 8.96 -0.67 -20.49
C ASN A 240 10.15 0.04 -19.82
N ILE A 241 9.90 1.09 -19.03
CA ILE A 241 10.93 1.76 -18.23
C ILE A 241 11.55 0.76 -17.24
N LEU A 242 10.71 0.02 -16.51
CA LEU A 242 11.18 -1.01 -15.58
C LEU A 242 11.95 -2.12 -16.29
N LYS A 243 11.47 -2.58 -17.46
CA LYS A 243 12.19 -3.61 -18.25
C LYS A 243 13.60 -3.17 -18.60
N VAL A 244 13.77 -1.93 -19.05
CA VAL A 244 15.08 -1.37 -19.40
C VAL A 244 15.98 -1.24 -18.17
N LEU A 245 15.46 -0.67 -17.08
CA LEU A 245 16.24 -0.42 -15.87
C LEU A 245 16.53 -1.69 -15.05
N SER A 246 15.81 -2.78 -15.28
CA SER A 246 15.92 -4.01 -14.48
C SER A 246 17.09 -4.94 -14.82
N ARG A 247 17.98 -4.55 -15.74
CA ARG A 247 19.14 -5.38 -16.14
C ARG A 247 20.06 -5.63 -14.95
N THR A 248 20.59 -6.84 -14.81
CA THR A 248 21.36 -7.20 -13.61
C THR A 248 22.81 -6.74 -13.64
N SER A 249 23.38 -6.42 -14.81
CA SER A 249 24.80 -6.03 -14.97
C SER A 249 25.05 -4.51 -14.84
N TRP A 250 24.06 -3.69 -15.17
CA TRP A 250 24.14 -2.22 -15.14
C TRP A 250 22.86 -1.53 -14.67
N GLY A 251 21.79 -2.28 -14.44
CA GLY A 251 20.49 -1.72 -14.09
C GLY A 251 20.40 -1.30 -12.63
N ALA A 252 19.25 -0.72 -12.30
CA ALA A 252 18.98 -0.13 -11.00
C ALA A 252 18.81 -1.18 -9.90
N ASP A 253 19.08 -0.79 -8.67
CA ASP A 253 18.84 -1.61 -7.49
C ASP A 253 17.33 -1.87 -7.30
N ARG A 254 17.03 -2.89 -6.50
CA ARG A 254 15.66 -3.32 -6.25
C ARG A 254 14.82 -2.21 -5.64
N THR A 255 15.35 -1.46 -4.67
CA THR A 255 14.61 -0.41 -3.96
C THR A 255 14.22 0.70 -4.92
N PHE A 256 15.13 1.13 -5.78
CA PHE A 256 14.83 2.12 -6.82
C PHE A 256 13.79 1.63 -7.83
N LEU A 257 13.91 0.39 -8.32
CA LEU A 257 12.91 -0.21 -9.21
C LEU A 257 11.52 -0.26 -8.56
N PHE A 258 11.45 -0.59 -7.26
CA PHE A 258 10.19 -0.56 -6.52
C PHE A 258 9.63 0.85 -6.37
N ARG A 259 10.45 1.87 -6.14
CA ARG A 259 10.00 3.27 -6.11
C ARG A 259 9.38 3.69 -7.43
N ILE A 260 10.03 3.38 -8.57
CA ILE A 260 9.46 3.66 -9.90
C ILE A 260 8.15 2.90 -10.10
N TYR A 261 8.14 1.62 -9.77
CA TYR A 261 6.93 0.80 -9.88
C TYR A 261 5.77 1.42 -9.07
N GLN A 262 5.99 1.75 -7.79
CA GLN A 262 5.00 2.36 -6.90
C GLN A 262 4.51 3.72 -7.42
N ALA A 263 5.42 4.51 -7.98
CA ALA A 263 5.13 5.85 -8.50
C ALA A 263 4.32 5.84 -9.80
N VAL A 264 4.37 4.76 -10.59
CA VAL A 264 3.75 4.75 -11.93
C VAL A 264 2.57 3.79 -12.05
N ILE A 265 2.69 2.58 -11.48
CA ILE A 265 1.70 1.51 -11.65
C ILE A 265 0.58 1.62 -10.61
N PRO A 266 0.81 1.45 -9.28
CA PRO A 266 -0.24 1.67 -8.28
C PRO A 266 -0.84 3.07 -8.34
N SER A 267 -0.03 4.13 -8.50
CA SER A 267 -0.56 5.50 -8.60
C SER A 267 -1.61 5.69 -9.71
N SER A 268 -1.44 5.01 -10.84
CA SER A 268 -2.38 5.04 -11.97
C SER A 268 -3.60 4.16 -11.73
N ILE A 269 -3.42 2.99 -11.11
CA ILE A 269 -4.50 2.02 -10.85
C ILE A 269 -5.36 2.51 -9.68
N ASP A 270 -4.75 2.95 -8.59
CA ASP A 270 -5.43 3.42 -7.39
C ASP A 270 -6.28 4.67 -7.68
N TYR A 271 -5.87 5.48 -8.66
CA TYR A 271 -6.64 6.65 -9.09
C TYR A 271 -8.01 6.23 -9.64
N GLY A 272 -9.07 6.69 -8.98
CA GLY A 272 -10.44 6.42 -9.40
C GLY A 272 -10.93 4.99 -9.11
N CYS A 273 -10.18 4.17 -8.35
CA CYS A 273 -10.61 2.81 -8.00
C CYS A 273 -11.92 2.77 -7.23
N MET A 274 -12.26 3.86 -6.53
CA MET A 274 -13.55 4.13 -5.91
C MET A 274 -14.73 3.98 -6.88
N VAL A 275 -14.51 4.47 -8.10
CA VAL A 275 -15.51 4.57 -9.16
C VAL A 275 -15.49 3.29 -9.98
N TYR A 276 -14.38 3.03 -10.69
CA TYR A 276 -14.30 1.89 -11.61
C TYR A 276 -14.22 0.55 -10.87
N GLY A 277 -13.92 0.53 -9.57
CA GLY A 277 -13.94 -0.68 -8.75
C GLY A 277 -15.33 -1.32 -8.66
N SER A 278 -16.38 -0.66 -9.15
CA SER A 278 -17.69 -1.25 -9.39
C SER A 278 -17.75 -2.16 -10.62
N ALA A 279 -16.68 -2.26 -11.42
CA ALA A 279 -16.61 -3.23 -12.50
C ALA A 279 -16.68 -4.68 -12.00
N ARG A 280 -17.13 -5.59 -12.86
CA ARG A 280 -17.15 -7.03 -12.56
C ARG A 280 -15.74 -7.54 -12.21
N PRO A 281 -15.60 -8.53 -11.32
CA PRO A 281 -14.29 -9.12 -11.00
C PRO A 281 -13.52 -9.64 -12.22
N THR A 282 -14.22 -10.16 -13.24
CA THR A 282 -13.62 -10.58 -14.52
C THR A 282 -12.93 -9.44 -15.27
N VAL A 283 -13.49 -8.23 -15.20
CA VAL A 283 -12.91 -7.02 -15.80
C VAL A 283 -11.72 -6.56 -14.97
N LEU A 284 -11.88 -6.46 -13.65
CA LEU A 284 -10.81 -6.01 -12.73
C LEU A 284 -9.59 -6.94 -12.75
N ARG A 285 -9.77 -8.25 -12.89
CA ARG A 285 -8.68 -9.24 -13.00
C ARG A 285 -7.73 -8.98 -14.17
N ARG A 286 -8.16 -8.23 -15.20
CA ARG A 286 -7.28 -7.83 -16.31
C ARG A 286 -6.15 -6.88 -15.88
N LEU A 287 -6.27 -6.23 -14.72
CA LEU A 287 -5.21 -5.39 -14.15
C LEU A 287 -4.19 -6.19 -13.33
N ASP A 288 -4.55 -7.40 -12.87
CA ASP A 288 -3.67 -8.19 -12.01
C ASP A 288 -2.37 -8.57 -12.76
N THR A 289 -2.45 -8.87 -14.06
CA THR A 289 -1.26 -9.17 -14.88
C THR A 289 -0.28 -8.01 -14.95
N ILE A 290 -0.79 -6.77 -14.91
CA ILE A 290 0.02 -5.54 -14.90
C ILE A 290 0.62 -5.27 -13.53
N HIS A 291 -0.02 -5.74 -12.47
CA HIS A 291 0.54 -5.72 -11.13
C HIS A 291 1.62 -6.77 -10.95
N HIS A 292 1.43 -8.00 -11.45
CA HIS A 292 2.38 -9.11 -11.27
C HIS A 292 3.66 -8.93 -12.08
N SER A 293 3.56 -8.38 -13.29
CA SER A 293 4.71 -8.27 -14.21
C SER A 293 5.86 -7.43 -13.63
N PRO A 294 5.63 -6.22 -13.09
CA PRO A 294 6.64 -5.46 -12.35
C PRO A 294 7.22 -6.20 -11.15
N LEU A 295 6.40 -6.92 -10.37
CA LEU A 295 6.90 -7.66 -9.20
C LEU A 295 7.93 -8.71 -9.61
N ARG A 296 7.68 -9.43 -10.72
CA ARG A 296 8.64 -10.38 -11.29
C ARG A 296 9.92 -9.67 -11.77
N ILE A 297 9.78 -8.52 -12.42
CA ILE A 297 10.93 -7.74 -12.91
C ILE A 297 11.79 -7.22 -11.74
N CYS A 298 11.17 -6.62 -10.74
CA CYS A 298 11.88 -6.03 -9.59
C CYS A 298 12.56 -7.10 -8.75
N SER A 299 11.86 -8.20 -8.42
CA SER A 299 12.41 -9.34 -7.66
C SER A 299 13.34 -10.24 -8.47
N GLY A 300 13.27 -10.17 -9.80
CA GLY A 300 13.95 -11.08 -10.72
C GLY A 300 13.40 -12.51 -10.71
N ALA A 301 12.21 -12.75 -10.17
CA ALA A 301 11.55 -14.06 -10.16
C ALA A 301 11.26 -14.58 -11.58
N PHE A 302 11.07 -15.90 -11.70
CA PHE A 302 10.70 -16.51 -12.98
C PHE A 302 9.25 -16.20 -13.36
N ARG A 303 8.91 -16.34 -14.64
CA ARG A 303 7.53 -16.11 -15.14
C ARG A 303 6.51 -17.05 -14.51
N THR A 304 6.93 -18.26 -14.15
CA THR A 304 6.09 -19.30 -13.54
C THR A 304 6.10 -19.25 -12.01
N SER A 305 6.81 -18.31 -11.38
CA SER A 305 6.82 -18.22 -9.91
C SER A 305 5.40 -17.92 -9.38
N PRO A 306 4.99 -18.52 -8.25
CA PRO A 306 3.67 -18.28 -7.68
C PRO A 306 3.45 -16.80 -7.37
N VAL A 307 2.28 -16.26 -7.72
CA VAL A 307 1.97 -14.84 -7.54
C VAL A 307 1.94 -14.46 -6.06
N GLU A 308 1.39 -15.31 -5.19
CA GLU A 308 1.35 -15.07 -3.75
C GLU A 308 2.75 -14.91 -3.15
N SER A 309 3.73 -15.69 -3.62
CA SER A 309 5.13 -15.53 -3.21
C SER A 309 5.72 -14.19 -3.65
N LEU A 310 5.29 -13.66 -4.80
CA LEU A 310 5.73 -12.34 -5.27
C LEU A 310 5.20 -11.23 -4.37
N TYR A 311 3.94 -11.30 -3.94
CA TYR A 311 3.36 -10.32 -3.03
C TYR A 311 4.15 -10.25 -1.72
N VAL A 312 4.45 -11.41 -1.13
CA VAL A 312 5.21 -11.49 0.12
C VAL A 312 6.64 -10.99 -0.06
N ILE A 313 7.38 -11.50 -1.05
CA ILE A 313 8.77 -11.06 -1.28
C ILE A 313 8.84 -9.57 -1.57
N CYS A 314 7.93 -9.04 -2.36
CA CYS A 314 7.92 -7.64 -2.78
C CYS A 314 7.29 -6.72 -1.73
N HIS A 315 6.73 -7.29 -0.66
CA HIS A 315 5.92 -6.59 0.32
C HIS A 315 4.83 -5.72 -0.35
N GLN A 316 4.12 -6.30 -1.33
CA GLN A 316 3.06 -5.64 -2.09
C GLN A 316 1.75 -6.38 -1.93
N LEU A 317 0.70 -5.66 -1.54
CA LEU A 317 -0.63 -6.20 -1.36
C LEU A 317 -1.26 -6.64 -2.71
N PRO A 318 -2.04 -7.73 -2.75
CA PRO A 318 -2.90 -8.05 -3.88
C PRO A 318 -3.81 -6.87 -4.25
N LEU A 319 -4.08 -6.67 -5.54
CA LEU A 319 -4.87 -5.50 -5.99
C LEU A 319 -6.29 -5.48 -5.41
N HIS A 320 -6.91 -6.63 -5.14
CA HIS A 320 -8.26 -6.68 -4.58
C HIS A 320 -8.29 -6.15 -3.14
N LEU A 321 -7.41 -6.63 -2.26
CA LEU A 321 -7.25 -6.10 -0.89
C LEU A 321 -6.83 -4.62 -0.93
N ARG A 322 -5.98 -4.22 -1.88
CA ARG A 322 -5.57 -2.81 -2.06
C ARG A 322 -6.74 -1.91 -2.41
N ARG A 323 -7.61 -2.34 -3.34
CA ARG A 323 -8.84 -1.62 -3.68
C ARG A 323 -9.80 -1.53 -2.50
N GLN A 324 -9.97 -2.60 -1.72
CA GLN A 324 -10.77 -2.59 -0.50
C GLN A 324 -10.22 -1.57 0.51
N LYS A 325 -8.91 -1.61 0.76
CA LYS A 325 -8.20 -0.63 1.62
C LYS A 325 -8.45 0.80 1.18
N ILE A 326 -8.17 1.13 -0.08
CA ILE A 326 -8.37 2.50 -0.57
C ILE A 326 -9.85 2.88 -0.50
N SER A 327 -10.74 1.91 -0.75
CA SER A 327 -12.18 2.15 -0.74
C SER A 327 -12.73 2.51 0.63
N ALA A 328 -12.37 1.75 1.65
CA ALA A 328 -12.76 2.01 3.02
C ALA A 328 -12.15 3.32 3.53
N LEU A 329 -10.87 3.58 3.26
CA LEU A 329 -10.21 4.82 3.69
C LEU A 329 -10.85 6.07 3.05
N TYR A 330 -11.21 6.00 1.77
CA TYR A 330 -11.92 7.10 1.13
C TYR A 330 -13.32 7.31 1.73
N PHE A 331 -14.05 6.22 2.04
CA PHE A 331 -15.35 6.30 2.70
C PHE A 331 -15.26 7.00 4.07
N PHE A 332 -14.36 6.57 4.95
CA PHE A 332 -14.18 7.20 6.26
C PHE A 332 -13.66 8.63 6.17
N ARG A 333 -12.80 8.94 5.20
CA ARG A 333 -12.36 10.32 4.96
C ARG A 333 -13.51 11.20 4.47
N ALA A 334 -14.40 10.68 3.63
CA ALA A 334 -15.58 11.42 3.20
C ALA A 334 -16.55 11.69 4.36
N GLN A 335 -16.63 10.79 5.34
CA GLN A 335 -17.40 11.00 6.57
C GLN A 335 -16.76 12.02 7.51
N SER A 336 -15.43 12.09 7.57
CA SER A 336 -14.74 13.05 8.44
C SER A 336 -14.83 14.50 7.95
N VAL A 337 -15.21 14.73 6.68
CA VAL A 337 -15.29 16.08 6.11
C VAL A 337 -16.72 16.63 6.26
N PRO A 338 -16.91 17.79 6.93
CA PRO A 338 -18.20 18.44 7.03
C PRO A 338 -18.79 18.75 5.64
N LYS A 339 -20.10 18.54 5.48
CA LYS A 339 -20.85 18.84 4.24
C LYS A 339 -20.32 18.15 2.97
N HIS A 340 -19.61 17.03 3.12
CA HIS A 340 -19.14 16.26 1.96
C HIS A 340 -20.35 15.75 1.15
N PRO A 341 -20.39 15.86 -0.20
CA PRO A 341 -21.57 15.48 -0.97
C PRO A 341 -22.02 14.03 -0.73
N ILE A 342 -21.05 13.12 -0.51
CA ILE A 342 -21.32 11.70 -0.25
C ILE A 342 -22.00 11.45 1.11
N SER A 343 -21.78 12.30 2.12
CA SER A 343 -22.40 12.09 3.44
C SER A 343 -23.91 12.32 3.41
N HIS A 344 -24.40 13.16 2.49
CA HIS A 344 -25.82 13.43 2.29
C HIS A 344 -26.52 12.45 1.33
N LEU A 345 -25.77 11.57 0.66
CA LEU A 345 -26.34 10.54 -0.23
C LEU A 345 -26.89 9.37 0.60
N THR A 346 -28.08 9.55 1.16
CA THR A 346 -28.85 8.44 1.74
C THR A 346 -29.35 7.54 0.62
N PHE A 347 -29.13 6.22 0.77
CA PHE A 347 -29.58 5.26 -0.23
C PHE A 347 -31.08 4.96 0.00
N PRO A 348 -31.99 5.40 -0.91
CA PRO A 348 -33.42 5.30 -0.67
C PRO A 348 -33.88 3.84 -0.52
N ALA A 349 -34.80 3.58 0.41
CA ALA A 349 -35.32 2.24 0.71
C ALA A 349 -35.93 1.52 -0.52
N PHE A 350 -36.50 2.28 -1.46
CA PHE A 350 -36.98 1.72 -2.72
C PHE A 350 -35.84 1.15 -3.58
N LEU A 351 -34.71 1.85 -3.68
CA LEU A 351 -33.54 1.34 -4.41
C LEU A 351 -32.96 0.11 -3.70
N GLN A 352 -32.91 0.08 -2.37
CA GLN A 352 -32.50 -1.11 -1.61
C GLN A 352 -33.33 -2.34 -2.00
N ARG A 353 -34.66 -2.23 -2.01
CA ARG A 353 -35.56 -3.32 -2.43
C ARG A 353 -35.30 -3.78 -3.88
N LEU A 354 -35.09 -2.84 -4.80
CA LEU A 354 -34.78 -3.16 -6.19
C LEU A 354 -33.45 -3.90 -6.37
N TYR A 355 -32.43 -3.54 -5.60
CA TYR A 355 -31.13 -4.22 -5.63
C TYR A 355 -31.20 -5.58 -4.93
N ALA A 356 -31.96 -5.71 -3.84
CA ALA A 356 -32.21 -6.99 -3.19
C ALA A 356 -32.91 -7.99 -4.13
N ALA A 357 -33.89 -7.51 -4.93
CA ALA A 357 -34.54 -8.31 -5.95
C ALA A 357 -33.65 -8.66 -7.16
N ARG A 358 -32.48 -7.99 -7.30
CA ARG A 358 -31.54 -8.17 -8.42
C ARG A 358 -30.10 -8.23 -7.89
N PRO A 359 -29.71 -9.30 -7.17
CA PRO A 359 -28.41 -9.41 -6.52
C PRO A 359 -27.24 -9.40 -7.51
N SER A 360 -27.51 -9.69 -8.79
CA SER A 360 -26.51 -9.58 -9.85
C SER A 360 -26.10 -8.13 -10.13
N ARG A 361 -26.89 -7.11 -9.77
CA ARG A 361 -26.55 -5.70 -10.00
C ARG A 361 -25.59 -5.18 -8.93
N ILE A 362 -24.65 -4.37 -9.37
CA ILE A 362 -23.57 -3.87 -8.51
C ILE A 362 -24.07 -2.64 -7.78
N LEU A 363 -24.00 -2.69 -6.44
CA LEU A 363 -24.45 -1.61 -5.57
C LEU A 363 -23.62 -0.33 -5.75
N PRO A 364 -24.19 0.84 -5.45
CA PRO A 364 -23.45 2.10 -5.41
C PRO A 364 -22.27 2.06 -4.44
N PHE A 365 -21.34 2.99 -4.61
CA PHE A 365 -20.10 3.02 -3.85
C PHE A 365 -20.30 2.97 -2.32
N CYS A 366 -21.17 3.81 -1.75
CA CYS A 366 -21.38 3.86 -0.30
C CYS A 366 -21.88 2.53 0.27
N GLU A 367 -22.81 1.88 -0.42
CA GLU A 367 -23.34 0.59 0.01
C GLU A 367 -22.30 -0.51 -0.11
N ARG A 368 -21.47 -0.50 -1.16
CA ARG A 368 -20.33 -1.43 -1.26
C ARG A 368 -19.29 -1.19 -0.17
N ALA A 369 -19.02 0.07 0.17
CA ALA A 369 -18.12 0.40 1.27
C ALA A 369 -18.66 -0.11 2.61
N LYS A 370 -19.95 0.10 2.90
CA LYS A 370 -20.61 -0.45 4.09
C LYS A 370 -20.57 -1.98 4.13
N MET A 371 -20.80 -2.67 3.00
CA MET A 371 -20.68 -4.13 2.94
C MET A 371 -19.27 -4.62 3.28
N LEU A 372 -18.23 -3.93 2.78
CA LEU A 372 -16.84 -4.26 3.14
C LEU A 372 -16.58 -4.07 4.64
N LEU A 373 -17.31 -3.16 5.26
CA LEU A 373 -17.24 -2.93 6.70
C LEU A 373 -18.10 -3.90 7.50
N HIS A 374 -19.09 -4.55 6.87
CA HIS A 374 -19.98 -5.48 7.55
C HIS A 374 -19.29 -6.74 8.05
N ASP A 375 -18.28 -7.18 7.32
CA ASP A 375 -17.43 -8.31 7.73
C ASP A 375 -16.33 -7.88 8.72
N SER A 376 -16.35 -6.63 9.17
CA SER A 376 -15.35 -6.04 10.07
C SER A 376 -16.02 -5.43 11.32
N ASP A 377 -15.30 -5.36 12.45
CA ASP A 377 -15.83 -4.79 13.70
C ASP A 377 -16.17 -3.28 13.63
N LEU A 378 -16.05 -2.63 12.47
CA LEU A 378 -16.23 -1.19 12.27
C LEU A 378 -17.64 -0.76 11.82
N ASN A 379 -18.61 -1.66 11.75
CA ASN A 379 -19.95 -1.33 11.24
C ASN A 379 -20.60 -0.10 11.89
N ASN A 380 -20.30 0.14 13.17
CA ASN A 380 -20.91 1.22 13.97
C ASN A 380 -19.91 2.34 14.35
N VAL A 381 -18.72 2.37 13.75
CA VAL A 381 -17.73 3.39 14.10
C VAL A 381 -18.12 4.73 13.49
N SER A 382 -18.42 5.69 14.35
CA SER A 382 -18.56 7.11 13.99
C SER A 382 -17.18 7.72 13.82
N VAL A 383 -16.94 8.43 12.72
CA VAL A 383 -15.67 9.13 12.48
C VAL A 383 -15.80 10.57 12.94
N GLN A 384 -14.79 11.08 13.64
CA GLN A 384 -14.77 12.45 14.12
C GLN A 384 -14.73 13.41 12.92
N LEU A 385 -15.57 14.44 12.95
CA LEU A 385 -15.51 15.52 11.97
C LEU A 385 -14.20 16.29 12.17
N SER A 386 -13.46 16.44 11.07
CA SER A 386 -12.28 17.29 11.02
C SER A 386 -12.69 18.63 10.44
N ASP A 387 -12.83 19.64 11.28
CA ASP A 387 -12.84 21.02 10.82
C ASP A 387 -11.40 21.44 10.52
N PHE A 388 -11.19 22.09 9.39
CA PHE A 388 -9.90 22.72 9.09
C PHE A 388 -9.70 23.91 10.03
N PHE A 389 -8.45 24.18 10.40
CA PHE A 389 -8.08 25.22 11.36
C PHE A 389 -8.82 26.54 11.13
N THR A 390 -9.30 27.11 12.24
CA THR A 390 -9.90 28.45 12.29
C THR A 390 -8.88 29.56 12.54
N PHE A 391 -7.59 29.23 12.68
CA PHE A 391 -6.52 30.21 12.89
C PHE A 391 -5.29 29.91 12.03
N PRO A 392 -4.54 30.94 11.62
CA PRO A 392 -3.41 30.79 10.72
C PRO A 392 -2.15 30.21 11.41
N PRO A 393 -1.22 29.59 10.65
CA PRO A 393 -0.02 28.93 11.18
C PRO A 393 0.96 29.82 11.96
N TRP A 394 0.81 31.13 11.92
CA TRP A 394 1.67 32.09 12.62
C TRP A 394 1.09 32.54 13.98
N GLU A 395 -0.11 32.09 14.35
CA GLU A 395 -0.72 32.35 15.66
C GLU A 395 -0.63 31.12 16.58
N ILE A 396 0.38 30.25 16.40
CA ILE A 396 0.56 29.07 17.25
C ILE A 396 0.86 29.54 18.68
N PRO A 397 0.03 29.17 19.67
CA PRO A 397 0.23 29.61 21.04
C PRO A 397 1.53 29.00 21.61
N HIS A 398 2.41 29.86 22.13
CA HIS A 398 3.58 29.44 22.89
C HIS A 398 3.16 29.20 24.34
N PHE A 399 3.36 27.97 24.83
CA PHE A 399 3.09 27.62 26.22
C PHE A 399 4.40 27.49 26.98
N HIS A 400 4.44 28.04 28.19
CA HIS A 400 5.52 27.80 29.13
C HIS A 400 5.33 26.39 29.71
N VAL A 401 6.24 25.48 29.35
CA VAL A 401 6.37 24.13 29.93
C VAL A 401 7.43 24.16 31.02
#